data_AF-A0ABD5DFZ3-F1
#
_entry.id   AF-A0ABD5DFZ3-F1
#
_cell.length_a   1.000
_cell.length_b   1.000
_cell.length_c   1.000
_cell.angle_alpha   90.00
_cell.angle_beta   90.00
_cell.angle_gamma   90.00
#
_symmetry.space_group_name_H-M   'P 1'
#
loop_
_entity.id
_entity.type
_entity.pdbx_description
1 polymer ?
#
loop_
_entity_poly.entity_id
_entity_poly.type
_entity_poly.pdbx_seq_one_letter_code
_entity_poly.pdbx_strand_id
1 'polypeptide(L)' 'MNTQLTEIMRLITNLIRTGIVTEVDRDSWLCRVKTGDLETNWINWLTYRAGKSRTWWCPSPGEQVVL' A
#
# COMPACT_ATOMS: atom_id res chain seq x y z
N MET A 1 27.55 5.34 -16.52
CA MET A 1 26.58 5.22 -15.41
C MET A 1 26.14 3.77 -15.34
N ASN A 2 26.37 3.06 -14.24
CA ASN A 2 26.01 1.64 -14.14
C ASN A 2 24.48 1.52 -13.97
N THR A 3 23.76 1.29 -15.07
CA THR A 3 22.29 1.31 -15.13
C THR A 3 21.65 0.31 -14.16
N GLN A 4 22.28 -0.85 -13.96
CA GLN A 4 21.88 -1.84 -12.96
C GLN A 4 21.86 -1.27 -11.53
N LEU A 5 22.87 -0.48 -11.15
CA LEU A 5 22.92 0.10 -9.81
C LEU A 5 21.79 1.10 -9.59
N THR A 6 21.44 1.89 -10.61
CA THR A 6 20.35 2.87 -10.52
C THR A 6 19.00 2.19 -10.38
N GLU A 7 18.74 1.13 -11.14
CA GLU A 7 17.50 0.36 -11.01
C GLU A 7 17.38 -0.36 -9.67
N ILE A 8 18.47 -0.96 -9.17
CA ILE A 8 18.47 -1.58 -7.84
C ILE A 8 18.13 -0.54 -6.77
N MET A 9 18.74 0.64 -6.82
CA MET A 9 18.43 1.72 -5.87
C MET A 9 16.95 2.14 -5.96
N ARG A 10 16.40 2.30 -7.18
CA ARG A 10 14.99 2.62 -7.38
C ARG A 10 14.06 1.55 -6.79
N LEU A 11 14.39 0.27 -6.96
CA LEU A 11 13.62 -0.84 -6.40
C LEU A 11 13.69 -0.85 -4.87
N ILE A 12 14.88 -0.68 -4.29
CA ILE A 12 15.08 -0.62 -2.83
C ILE A 12 14.28 0.55 -2.23
N THR A 13 14.32 1.74 -2.85
CA THR A 13 13.57 2.89 -2.35
C THR A 13 12.05 2.73 -2.46
N ASN A 14 11.58 1.85 -3.35
CA ASN A 14 10.16 1.57 -3.51
C ASN A 14 9.68 0.36 -2.69
N LEU A 15 10.57 -0.31 -1.97
CA LEU A 15 10.27 -1.50 -1.16
C LEU A 15 9.38 -1.17 0.03
N ILE A 16 9.62 -0.03 0.69
CA ILE A 16 8.85 0.45 1.84
C ILE A 16 8.62 1.95 1.67
N ARG A 17 7.36 2.37 1.61
CA ARG A 17 6.95 3.76 1.43
C ARG A 17 5.85 4.12 2.42
N THR A 18 5.73 5.40 2.73
CA THR A 18 4.60 5.94 3.49
C THR A 18 3.63 6.61 2.53
N GLY A 19 2.33 6.50 2.82
CA GLY A 19 1.30 7.09 1.98
C GLY A 19 0.02 7.36 2.74
N ILE A 20 -0.95 7.92 2.04
CA ILE A 20 -2.28 8.25 2.57
C ILE A 20 -3.33 7.50 1.75
N VAL A 21 -4.25 6.82 2.43
CA VAL A 21 -5.37 6.13 1.79
C VAL A 21 -6.26 7.16 1.09
N THR A 22 -6.50 6.99 -0.21
CA THR A 22 -7.36 7.88 -1.01
C THR A 22 -8.75 7.30 -1.20
N GLU A 23 -8.83 6.01 -1.57
CA GLU A 23 -10.06 5.31 -1.87
C GLU A 23 -10.08 3.92 -1.22
N VAL A 24 -11.27 3.44 -0.87
CA VAL A 24 -11.45 2.12 -0.27
C VAL A 24 -12.67 1.42 -0.84
N ASP A 25 -12.45 0.25 -1.42
CA ASP A 25 -13.46 -0.70 -1.86
C ASP A 25 -13.69 -1.74 -0.74
N ARG A 26 -14.86 -1.63 -0.10
CA ARG A 26 -15.26 -2.48 1.02
C ARG A 26 -15.73 -3.86 0.59
N ASP A 27 -16.20 -3.99 -0.65
CA ASP A 27 -16.71 -5.26 -1.17
C ASP A 27 -15.55 -6.15 -1.62
N SER A 28 -14.55 -5.56 -2.27
CA SER A 28 -13.38 -6.29 -2.78
C SER A 28 -12.21 -6.38 -1.79
N TRP A 29 -12.27 -5.70 -0.63
CA TRP A 29 -11.21 -5.64 0.38
C TRP A 29 -9.93 -4.97 -0.15
N LEU A 30 -10.10 -3.91 -0.95
CA LEU A 30 -8.99 -3.20 -1.60
C LEU A 30 -8.98 -1.72 -1.22
N CYS A 31 -7.79 -1.14 -1.12
CA CYS A 31 -7.61 0.30 -0.96
C CYS A 31 -6.63 0.84 -2.01
N ARG A 32 -6.68 2.15 -2.20
CA ARG A 32 -5.69 2.91 -2.98
C ARG A 32 -4.96 3.85 -2.06
N VAL A 33 -3.66 3.96 -2.26
CA VAL A 33 -2.77 4.76 -1.43
C VAL A 33 -2.00 5.72 -2.31
N LYS A 34 -1.99 6.99 -1.93
CA LYS A 34 -1.14 8.01 -2.53
C LYS A 34 0.19 8.09 -1.79
N THR A 35 1.30 7.92 -2.50
CA THR A 35 2.66 8.04 -2.00
C THR A 35 3.42 9.07 -2.85
N GLY A 36 3.65 10.27 -2.30
CA GLY A 36 4.16 11.40 -3.07
C GLY A 36 3.20 11.75 -4.22
N ASP A 37 3.71 11.76 -5.45
CA ASP A 37 2.93 12.05 -6.67
C ASP A 37 2.33 10.80 -7.32
N LEU A 38 2.58 9.61 -6.76
CA LEU A 38 2.08 8.35 -7.28
C LEU A 38 0.84 7.89 -6.51
N GLU A 39 -0.10 7.30 -7.22
CA GLU A 39 -1.23 6.58 -6.63
C GLU A 39 -1.14 5.11 -7.01
N THR A 40 -1.33 4.22 -6.03
CA THR A 40 -1.31 2.79 -6.29
C THR A 40 -2.53 2.36 -7.10
N ASN A 41 -2.42 1.19 -7.74
CA ASN A 41 -3.60 0.44 -8.11
C ASN A 41 -4.32 -0.07 -6.83
N TRP A 42 -5.44 -0.76 -7.01
CA TRP A 42 -6.10 -1.48 -5.93
C TRP A 42 -5.19 -2.53 -5.30
N ILE A 43 -4.92 -2.38 -4.01
CA ILE A 43 -4.08 -3.28 -3.22
C ILE A 43 -4.82 -3.75 -1.97
N ASN A 44 -4.49 -4.94 -1.49
CA ASN A 44 -5.00 -5.43 -0.21
C ASN A 44 -4.34 -4.65 0.94
N TRP A 45 -5.09 -4.40 2.00
CA TRP A 45 -4.52 -3.92 3.26
C TRP A 45 -4.29 -5.09 4.24
N LEU A 46 -3.41 -4.85 5.21
CA LEU A 46 -3.12 -5.83 6.25
C LEU A 46 -4.19 -5.78 7.34
N THR A 47 -4.66 -6.95 7.77
CA THR A 47 -5.57 -7.11 8.91
C THR A 47 -4.89 -7.94 10.00
N TYR A 48 -5.36 -7.84 11.25
CA TYR A 48 -4.76 -8.57 12.37
C TYR A 48 -4.79 -10.10 12.19
N ARG A 49 -5.85 -10.65 11.58
CA ARG A 49 -6.04 -12.09 11.35
C ARG A 49 -6.79 -12.33 10.03
N ALA A 50 -6.24 -13.19 9.18
CA ALA A 50 -6.85 -13.60 7.90
C ALA A 50 -6.90 -15.14 7.73
N GLY A 51 -7.02 -15.88 8.84
CA GLY A 51 -7.09 -17.35 8.86
C GLY A 51 -8.50 -17.86 9.17
N LYS A 52 -8.61 -18.94 9.94
CA LYS A 52 -9.92 -19.44 10.46
C LYS A 52 -10.66 -18.36 11.27
N SER A 53 -9.91 -17.62 12.09
CA SER A 53 -10.39 -16.39 12.72
C SER A 53 -10.04 -15.22 11.81
N ARG A 54 -11.01 -14.31 11.61
CA ARG A 54 -10.88 -13.17 10.72
C ARG A 54 -11.22 -11.89 11.46
N THR A 55 -10.41 -10.87 11.25
CA THR A 55 -10.68 -9.51 11.72
C THR A 55 -11.00 -8.64 10.51
N TRP A 56 -12.04 -7.83 10.63
CA TRP A 56 -12.38 -6.84 9.62
C TRP A 56 -12.30 -5.46 10.25
N TRP A 57 -11.31 -4.69 9.80
CA TRP A 57 -11.20 -3.29 10.11
C TRP A 57 -10.70 -2.60 8.85
N CYS A 58 -11.65 -1.95 8.18
CA CYS A 58 -11.41 -1.22 6.94
C CYS A 58 -10.63 0.06 7.25
N PRO A 59 -9.56 0.39 6.51
CA PRO A 59 -8.89 1.67 6.64
C PRO A 59 -9.83 2.80 6.19
N SER A 60 -9.57 4.01 6.67
CA SER A 60 -10.36 5.20 6.29
C SER A 60 -9.60 6.07 5.28
N PRO A 61 -10.28 6.70 4.31
CA PRO A 61 -9.65 7.75 3.50
C PRO A 61 -9.04 8.84 4.38
N GLY A 62 -7.81 9.25 4.07
CA GLY A 62 -7.02 10.18 4.87
C GLY A 62 -6.12 9.53 5.93
N GLU A 63 -6.24 8.22 6.15
CA GLU A 63 -5.38 7.48 7.08
C GLU A 63 -3.97 7.31 6.50
N GLN A 64 -2.94 7.57 7.32
CA GLN A 64 -1.54 7.36 6.95
C GLN A 64 -1.14 5.90 7.14
N VAL A 65 -0.53 5.31 6.11
CA VAL A 65 -0.16 3.89 6.07
C VAL A 65 1.26 3.68 5.55
N VAL A 66 1.80 2.49 5.80
CA VAL A 66 3.05 1.99 5.21
C VAL A 66 2.70 0.93 4.17
N LEU A 67 3.32 1.01 3.00
CA LEU A 67 3.19 0.05 1.89
C LEU A 67 4.54 -0.46 1.40
#